data_AF-A0A0G1PJH2-F1
#
_entry.id   AF-A0A0G1PJH2-F1
#
_cell.length_a   1.000
_cell.length_b   1.000
_cell.length_c   1.000
_cell.angle_alpha   90.00
_cell.angle_beta   90.00
_cell.angle_gamma   90.00
#
_symmetry.space_group_name_H-M   'P 1'
#
loop_
_entity.id
_entity.type
_entity.pdbx_description
1 polymer ?
#
loop_
_entity_poly.entity_id
_entity_poly.type
_entity_poly.pdbx_seq_one_letter_code
_entity_poly.pdbx_strand_id
1 'polypeptide(L)'
;MKKASVATKFKFNIRKPVAMAQTYRLSIVITEKILRSSMKEIGIAGGDKIIRNNKPAVASLTREIIETKLEVKSIRSLLERRTSKFEGLTEYDQQLIKAFAREAAISFAEYFAQSDKKPIIPKAVVYFSNDGDLYIEPKKDHCYPTVKNSLRQRIVKVLISAKGYVPPDDLIHTVAGTRKSVEFAINRINSLTKLHLDDIKLIDNRRTYGYRINPAIIIKQE
;
A
#
# COMPACT_ATOMS: atom_id res chain seq x y z
N MET A 1 42.42 22.22 37.03
CA MET A 1 41.41 21.54 37.87
C MET A 1 40.02 21.81 37.30
N LYS A 2 39.24 20.72 37.21
CA LYS A 2 37.80 20.49 36.98
C LYS A 2 36.97 21.52 36.18
N LYS A 3 36.59 21.07 34.98
CA LYS A 3 35.67 21.65 34.00
C LYS A 3 34.22 21.57 34.49
N ALA A 4 33.46 22.64 34.29
CA ALA A 4 32.02 22.70 34.56
C ALA A 4 31.23 21.78 33.61
N SER A 5 30.35 20.95 34.18
CA SER A 5 29.46 20.07 33.44
C SER A 5 28.29 20.87 32.86
N VAL A 6 28.29 21.06 31.54
CA VAL A 6 27.12 21.60 30.83
C VAL A 6 26.10 20.47 30.68
N ALA A 7 25.03 20.55 31.48
CA ALA A 7 23.87 19.69 31.34
C ALA A 7 23.07 20.13 30.10
N THR A 8 23.25 19.43 28.98
CA THR A 8 22.47 19.64 27.76
C THR A 8 21.05 19.13 27.98
N LYS A 9 20.11 20.03 28.28
CA LYS A 9 18.67 19.76 28.26
C LYS A 9 18.26 19.40 26.83
N PHE A 10 18.17 18.10 26.52
CA PHE A 10 17.49 17.65 25.31
C PHE A 10 15.99 17.89 25.47
N LYS A 11 15.51 19.00 24.89
CA LYS A 11 14.07 19.23 24.71
C LYS A 11 13.56 18.20 23.71
N PHE A 12 12.74 17.27 24.18
CA PHE A 12 11.99 16.35 23.34
C PHE A 12 11.12 17.15 22.36
N ASN A 13 11.42 17.02 21.07
CA ASN A 13 10.62 17.63 20.02
C ASN A 13 9.40 16.74 19.78
N ILE A 14 8.35 16.98 20.57
CA ILE A 14 7.07 16.30 20.48
C ILE A 14 6.34 16.76 19.21
N ARG A 15 5.98 15.79 18.37
CA ARG A 15 5.01 15.85 17.25
C ARG A 15 5.43 16.71 16.05
N LYS A 16 6.29 16.16 15.19
CA LYS A 16 6.01 16.32 13.74
C LYS A 16 4.74 15.53 13.45
N PRO A 17 3.68 16.11 12.86
CA PRO A 17 2.62 15.31 12.27
C PRO A 17 3.30 14.51 11.15
N VAL A 18 3.52 13.22 11.41
CA VAL A 18 3.93 12.28 10.37
C VAL A 18 2.76 12.29 9.42
N ALA A 19 2.91 12.97 8.28
CA ALA A 19 1.97 12.88 7.18
C ALA A 19 1.73 11.39 6.96
N MET A 20 0.54 10.91 7.32
CA MET A 20 0.16 9.55 7.04
C MET A 20 0.28 9.43 5.53
N ALA A 21 1.24 8.64 5.05
CA ALA A 21 1.26 8.24 3.67
C ALA A 21 -0.06 7.50 3.45
N GLN A 22 -1.07 8.21 2.92
CA GLN A 22 -2.33 7.64 2.49
C GLN A 22 -1.96 6.60 1.44
N THR A 23 -1.80 5.35 1.87
CA THR A 23 -1.55 4.23 0.97
C THR A 23 -2.91 3.94 0.34
N TYR A 24 -3.22 4.69 -0.72
CA TYR A 24 -4.46 4.57 -1.44
C TYR A 24 -4.67 3.10 -1.85
N ARG A 25 -5.76 2.50 -1.34
CA ARG A 25 -6.14 1.11 -1.60
C ARG A 25 -6.75 0.97 -3.01
N LEU A 26 -6.26 1.69 -4.01
CA LEU A 26 -6.73 1.47 -5.36
C LEU A 26 -6.21 0.10 -5.84
N SER A 27 -7.13 -0.74 -6.29
CA SER A 27 -6.81 -2.07 -6.83
C SER A 27 -7.32 -2.16 -8.25
N ILE A 28 -6.73 -3.05 -9.05
CA ILE A 28 -7.11 -3.24 -10.46
C ILE A 28 -8.61 -3.53 -10.58
N VAL A 29 -9.19 -4.33 -9.67
CA VAL A 29 -10.63 -4.64 -9.64
C VAL A 29 -11.48 -3.37 -9.47
N ILE A 30 -11.03 -2.44 -8.65
CA ILE A 30 -11.73 -1.16 -8.43
C ILE A 30 -11.58 -0.26 -9.65
N THR A 31 -10.37 -0.18 -10.22
CA THR A 31 -10.13 0.53 -11.48
C THR A 31 -11.05 -0.01 -12.59
N GLU A 32 -11.12 -1.33 -12.77
CA GLU A 32 -12.02 -1.96 -13.75
C GLU A 32 -13.49 -1.58 -13.49
N LYS A 33 -13.94 -1.63 -12.24
CA LYS A 33 -15.31 -1.26 -11.86
C LYS A 33 -15.62 0.20 -12.18
N ILE A 34 -14.72 1.12 -11.83
CA ILE A 34 -14.88 2.56 -12.09
C ILE A 34 -14.95 2.80 -13.60
N LEU A 35 -14.02 2.23 -14.36
CA LEU A 35 -13.98 2.41 -15.82
C LEU A 35 -15.24 1.84 -16.49
N ARG A 36 -15.71 0.64 -16.10
CA ARG A 36 -16.94 0.05 -16.64
C ARG A 36 -18.17 0.90 -16.34
N SER A 37 -18.28 1.39 -15.10
CA SER A 37 -19.39 2.23 -14.68
C SER A 37 -19.40 3.54 -15.45
N SER A 38 -18.23 4.16 -15.62
CA SER A 38 -18.07 5.41 -16.39
C SER A 38 -18.36 5.22 -17.88
N MET A 39 -17.94 4.09 -18.47
CA MET A 39 -18.28 3.74 -19.86
C MET A 39 -19.79 3.57 -20.02
N LYS A 40 -20.45 2.88 -19.08
CA LYS A 40 -21.90 2.68 -19.11
C LYS A 40 -22.65 4.02 -19.00
N GLU A 41 -22.23 4.90 -18.10
CA GLU A 41 -22.87 6.20 -17.87
C GLU A 41 -22.81 7.11 -19.10
N ILE A 42 -21.70 7.05 -19.84
CA ILE A 42 -21.48 7.86 -21.05
C ILE A 42 -22.03 7.16 -22.32
N GLY A 43 -22.61 5.96 -22.20
CA GLY A 43 -23.21 5.25 -23.34
C GLY A 43 -22.22 4.49 -24.22
N ILE A 44 -21.01 4.20 -23.72
CA ILE A 44 -20.03 3.35 -24.41
C ILE A 44 -20.46 1.89 -24.27
N ALA A 45 -20.91 1.32 -25.38
CA ALA A 45 -21.28 -0.09 -25.47
C ALA A 45 -20.05 -1.00 -25.41
N GLY A 46 -20.21 -2.21 -24.87
CA GLY A 46 -19.15 -3.22 -24.85
C GLY A 46 -18.01 -2.95 -23.86
N GLY A 47 -18.22 -2.08 -22.85
CA GLY A 47 -17.20 -1.74 -21.85
C GLY A 47 -16.52 -2.94 -21.19
N ASP A 48 -17.25 -4.04 -20.94
CA ASP A 48 -16.66 -5.28 -20.41
C ASP A 48 -15.63 -5.91 -21.36
N LYS A 49 -15.92 -5.93 -22.66
CA LYS A 49 -15.02 -6.46 -23.69
C LYS A 49 -13.79 -5.56 -23.85
N ILE A 50 -13.99 -4.24 -23.89
CA ILE A 50 -12.91 -3.25 -23.97
C ILE A 50 -11.96 -3.42 -22.77
N ILE A 51 -12.49 -3.49 -21.55
CA ILE A 51 -11.66 -3.67 -20.35
C ILE A 51 -10.95 -5.03 -20.35
N ARG A 52 -11.61 -6.11 -20.80
CA ARG A 52 -10.99 -7.43 -20.88
C ARG A 52 -9.83 -7.48 -21.86
N ASN A 53 -9.97 -6.85 -23.03
CA ASN A 53 -8.93 -6.80 -24.06
C ASN A 53 -7.74 -5.93 -23.62
N ASN A 54 -7.99 -4.90 -22.80
CA ASN A 54 -6.98 -3.94 -22.37
C ASN A 54 -6.44 -4.19 -20.95
N LYS A 55 -6.57 -5.42 -20.40
CA LYS A 55 -6.16 -5.76 -19.03
C LYS A 55 -4.74 -5.30 -18.63
N PRO A 56 -3.68 -5.50 -19.44
CA PRO A 56 -2.34 -5.02 -19.11
C PRO A 56 -2.28 -3.48 -18.99
N ALA A 57 -2.97 -2.77 -19.87
CA ALA A 57 -3.04 -1.31 -19.85
C ALA A 57 -3.80 -0.79 -18.62
N VAL A 58 -4.89 -1.46 -18.22
CA VAL A 58 -5.62 -1.16 -16.98
C VAL A 58 -4.74 -1.37 -15.74
N ALA A 59 -3.90 -2.40 -15.74
CA ALA A 59 -2.96 -2.64 -14.65
C ALA A 59 -1.90 -1.52 -14.55
N SER A 60 -1.36 -1.05 -15.68
CA SER A 60 -0.44 0.10 -15.73
C SER A 60 -1.12 1.38 -15.23
N LEU A 61 -2.32 1.66 -15.77
CA LEU A 61 -3.12 2.82 -15.38
C LEU A 61 -3.40 2.83 -13.87
N THR A 62 -3.69 1.67 -13.27
CA THR A 62 -3.91 1.54 -11.82
C THR A 62 -2.68 1.98 -11.02
N ARG A 63 -1.46 1.61 -11.45
CA ARG A 63 -0.23 2.04 -10.78
C ARG A 63 -0.01 3.54 -10.93
N GLU A 64 -0.17 4.07 -12.14
CA GLU A 64 0.01 5.50 -12.41
C GLU A 64 -0.98 6.38 -11.64
N ILE A 65 -2.23 5.93 -11.46
CA ILE A 65 -3.22 6.66 -10.65
C ILE A 65 -2.79 6.69 -9.17
N ILE A 66 -2.20 5.60 -8.64
CA ILE A 66 -1.70 5.57 -7.26
C ILE A 66 -0.53 6.55 -7.06
N GLU A 67 0.34 6.68 -8.07
CA GLU A 67 1.52 7.55 -8.03
C GLU A 67 1.16 9.04 -8.25
N THR A 68 0.06 9.31 -8.97
CA THR A 68 -0.40 10.67 -9.24
C THR A 68 -1.00 11.27 -7.97
N LYS A 69 -0.41 12.36 -7.47
CA LYS A 69 -0.99 13.17 -6.38
C LYS A 69 -2.45 13.47 -6.76
N LEU A 70 -3.41 13.12 -5.89
CA LEU A 70 -4.88 13.02 -6.10
C LEU A 70 -5.63 14.19 -6.78
N GLU A 71 -4.97 15.16 -7.37
CA GLU A 71 -5.61 16.25 -8.09
C GLU A 71 -6.41 15.70 -9.28
N VAL A 72 -7.72 15.96 -9.25
CA VAL A 72 -8.69 15.50 -10.26
C VAL A 72 -8.26 15.86 -11.69
N LYS A 73 -7.66 17.04 -11.86
CA LYS A 73 -7.13 17.51 -13.16
C LYS A 73 -6.00 16.58 -13.66
N SER A 74 -5.11 16.15 -12.77
CA SER A 74 -3.99 15.26 -13.07
C SER A 74 -4.48 13.84 -13.39
N ILE A 75 -5.46 13.33 -12.63
CA ILE A 75 -6.11 12.04 -12.90
C ILE A 75 -6.83 12.04 -14.25
N ARG A 76 -7.54 13.13 -14.57
CA ARG A 76 -8.23 13.28 -15.86
C ARG A 76 -7.26 13.24 -17.03
N SER A 77 -6.19 14.06 -17.01
CA SER A 77 -5.19 14.06 -18.09
C SER A 77 -4.51 12.71 -18.25
N LEU A 78 -4.27 11.99 -17.15
CA LEU A 78 -3.74 10.63 -17.18
C LEU A 78 -4.72 9.67 -17.85
N LEU A 79 -6.01 9.72 -17.48
CA LEU A 79 -7.05 8.89 -18.07
C LEU A 79 -7.17 9.15 -19.58
N GLU A 80 -7.34 10.40 -20.00
CA GLU A 80 -7.42 10.79 -21.41
C GLU A 80 -6.22 10.23 -22.21
N ARG A 81 -5.00 10.33 -21.68
CA ARG A 81 -3.77 9.84 -22.34
C ARG A 81 -3.71 8.32 -22.44
N ARG A 82 -4.21 7.59 -21.44
CA ARG A 82 -4.07 6.13 -21.35
C ARG A 82 -5.23 5.40 -22.00
N THR A 83 -6.45 5.87 -21.81
CA THR A 83 -7.66 5.21 -22.30
C THR A 83 -7.92 5.51 -23.78
N SER A 84 -7.41 6.62 -24.32
CA SER A 84 -7.43 6.89 -25.77
C SER A 84 -6.72 5.84 -26.62
N LYS A 85 -5.91 4.97 -25.99
CA LYS A 85 -5.22 3.85 -26.64
C LYS A 85 -5.91 2.51 -26.43
N PHE A 86 -7.07 2.48 -25.78
CA PHE A 86 -7.79 1.23 -25.53
C PHE A 86 -8.45 0.76 -26.83
N GLU A 87 -8.12 -0.45 -27.24
CA GLU A 87 -8.78 -1.10 -28.37
C GLU A 87 -10.29 -1.20 -28.11
N GLY A 88 -11.11 -0.82 -29.09
CA GLY A 88 -12.57 -0.69 -28.98
C GLY A 88 -13.05 0.64 -28.40
N LEU A 89 -12.21 1.39 -27.68
CA LEU A 89 -12.53 2.76 -27.26
C LEU A 89 -12.16 3.78 -28.36
N THR A 90 -11.13 3.47 -29.15
CA THR A 90 -10.69 4.26 -30.32
C THR A 90 -11.74 4.36 -31.43
N GLU A 91 -12.74 3.49 -31.41
CA GLU A 91 -13.85 3.46 -32.37
C GLU A 91 -14.90 4.56 -32.10
N TYR A 92 -14.87 5.14 -30.90
CA TYR A 92 -15.77 6.23 -30.51
C TYR A 92 -15.16 7.60 -30.84
N ASP A 93 -16.02 8.62 -30.94
CA ASP A 93 -15.57 9.98 -31.20
C ASP A 93 -14.77 10.57 -30.03
N GLN A 94 -13.91 11.54 -30.33
CA GLN A 94 -13.04 12.16 -29.33
C GLN A 94 -13.80 12.92 -28.24
N GLN A 95 -15.01 13.41 -28.50
CA GLN A 95 -15.79 14.09 -27.47
C GLN A 95 -16.32 13.07 -26.45
N LEU A 96 -16.78 11.91 -26.91
CA LEU A 96 -17.23 10.82 -26.06
C LEU A 96 -16.09 10.24 -25.21
N ILE A 97 -14.90 10.06 -25.80
CA ILE A 97 -13.71 9.61 -25.05
C ILE A 97 -13.33 10.63 -23.96
N LYS A 98 -13.41 11.93 -24.26
CA LYS A 98 -13.18 13.00 -23.27
C LYS A 98 -14.25 13.03 -22.18
N ALA A 99 -15.52 12.81 -22.54
CA ALA A 99 -16.62 12.73 -21.59
C ALA A 99 -16.44 11.53 -20.65
N PHE A 100 -16.08 10.37 -21.18
CA PHE A 100 -15.70 9.20 -20.40
C PHE A 100 -14.54 9.46 -19.45
N ALA A 101 -13.44 10.07 -19.92
CA ALA A 101 -12.30 10.34 -19.06
C ALA A 101 -12.63 11.34 -17.95
N ARG A 102 -13.51 12.31 -18.21
CA ARG A 102 -14.03 13.24 -17.20
C ARG A 102 -14.86 12.50 -16.16
N GLU A 103 -15.79 11.66 -16.58
CA GLU A 103 -16.65 10.88 -15.69
C GLU A 103 -15.83 9.93 -14.80
N ALA A 104 -14.88 9.22 -15.42
CA ALA A 104 -13.96 8.35 -14.68
C ALA A 104 -13.14 9.14 -13.66
N ALA A 105 -12.63 10.33 -14.01
CA ALA A 105 -11.87 11.16 -13.08
C ALA A 105 -12.71 11.60 -11.87
N ILE A 106 -13.98 11.94 -12.07
CA ILE A 106 -14.93 12.27 -10.98
C ILE A 106 -15.13 11.04 -10.09
N SER A 107 -15.44 9.88 -10.69
CA SER A 107 -15.63 8.63 -9.96
C SER A 107 -14.38 8.21 -9.15
N PHE A 108 -13.17 8.44 -9.67
CA PHE A 108 -11.94 8.23 -8.89
C PHE A 108 -11.82 9.23 -7.74
N ALA A 109 -12.09 10.51 -7.97
CA ALA A 109 -12.07 11.52 -6.92
C ALA A 109 -13.06 11.20 -5.79
N GLU A 110 -14.26 10.76 -6.13
CA GLU A 110 -15.26 10.29 -5.17
C GLU A 110 -14.80 9.04 -4.43
N TYR A 111 -14.23 8.05 -5.12
CA TYR A 111 -13.66 6.87 -4.49
C TYR A 111 -12.59 7.25 -3.47
N PHE A 112 -11.70 8.19 -3.82
CA PHE A 112 -10.66 8.66 -2.92
C PHE A 112 -11.23 9.44 -1.73
N ALA A 113 -12.18 10.35 -1.97
CA ALA A 113 -12.89 11.08 -0.92
C ALA A 113 -13.70 10.17 0.01
N GLN A 114 -14.23 9.04 -0.49
CA GLN A 114 -14.87 8.01 0.33
C GLN A 114 -13.86 7.15 1.09
N SER A 115 -12.66 6.91 0.51
CA SER A 115 -11.59 6.19 1.18
C SER A 115 -11.02 6.95 2.38
N ASP A 116 -11.09 8.28 2.36
CA ASP A 116 -10.79 9.14 3.52
C ASP A 116 -11.83 9.02 4.65
N LYS A 117 -13.05 8.52 4.37
CA LYS A 117 -14.14 8.42 5.35
C LYS A 117 -14.15 7.12 6.17
N LYS A 118 -13.29 6.14 5.86
CA LYS A 118 -13.11 4.96 6.71
C LYS A 118 -11.68 4.91 7.22
N PRO A 119 -11.37 5.53 8.37
CA PRO A 119 -10.12 5.23 9.05
C PRO A 119 -10.06 3.71 9.21
N ILE A 120 -8.97 3.11 8.72
CA ILE A 120 -8.65 1.74 9.12
C ILE A 120 -8.34 1.85 10.60
N ILE A 121 -9.35 1.62 11.45
CA ILE A 121 -9.15 1.55 12.89
C ILE A 121 -8.23 0.34 13.11
N PRO A 122 -7.00 0.55 13.58
CA PRO A 122 -6.07 -0.55 13.76
C PRO A 122 -6.65 -1.53 14.77
N LYS A 123 -6.78 -2.78 14.36
CA LYS A 123 -7.41 -3.83 15.17
C LYS A 123 -6.46 -4.42 16.20
N ALA A 124 -5.15 -4.30 15.96
CA ALA A 124 -4.12 -4.88 16.83
C ALA A 124 -2.91 -3.96 16.98
N VAL A 125 -2.31 -3.97 18.16
CA VAL A 125 -1.03 -3.31 18.47
C VAL A 125 0.01 -4.39 18.66
N VAL A 126 1.06 -4.34 17.86
CA VAL A 126 2.22 -5.23 17.95
C VAL A 126 3.42 -4.39 18.37
N TYR A 127 4.17 -4.88 19.34
CA TYR A 127 5.42 -4.27 19.78
C TYR A 127 6.59 -4.96 19.09
N PHE A 128 7.56 -4.15 18.67
CA PHE A 128 8.82 -4.61 18.11
C PHE A 128 9.93 -4.19 19.05
N SER A 129 10.46 -5.17 19.78
CA SER A 129 11.51 -4.94 20.78
C SER A 129 12.87 -4.68 20.14
N ASN A 130 13.76 -4.05 20.91
CA ASN A 130 15.16 -3.80 20.52
C ASN A 130 15.93 -5.08 20.14
N ASP A 131 15.62 -6.21 20.78
CA ASP A 131 16.22 -7.51 20.48
C ASP A 131 15.70 -8.12 19.17
N GLY A 132 14.63 -7.55 18.62
CA GLY A 132 14.01 -7.95 17.36
C GLY A 132 12.73 -8.75 17.54
N ASP A 133 12.33 -9.03 18.76
CA ASP A 133 11.15 -9.86 18.98
C ASP A 133 9.88 -9.06 18.75
N LEU A 134 8.92 -9.71 18.10
CA LEU A 134 7.57 -9.18 17.93
C LEU A 134 6.72 -9.71 19.07
N TYR A 135 5.91 -8.87 19.71
CA TYR A 135 4.99 -9.36 20.74
C TYR A 135 3.71 -8.54 20.82
N ILE A 136 2.70 -9.12 21.45
CA ILE A 136 1.44 -8.46 21.82
C ILE A 136 1.34 -8.50 23.34
N GLU A 137 0.74 -7.49 23.96
CA GLU A 137 0.53 -7.53 25.41
C GLU A 137 -0.59 -8.53 25.77
N PRO A 138 -0.42 -9.38 26.80
CA PRO A 138 0.77 -9.47 27.66
C PRO A 138 1.95 -10.21 27.00
N LYS A 139 3.15 -9.60 27.02
CA LYS A 139 4.37 -10.15 26.36
C LYS A 139 4.69 -11.60 26.73
N LYS A 140 4.39 -12.00 27.97
CA LYS A 140 4.65 -13.35 28.52
C LYS A 140 3.99 -14.46 27.70
N ASP A 141 2.80 -14.18 27.17
CA ASP A 141 1.97 -15.19 26.53
C ASP A 141 2.07 -15.12 24.99
N HIS A 142 2.58 -14.00 24.46
CA HIS A 142 2.46 -13.65 23.05
C HIS A 142 3.76 -13.05 22.48
N CYS A 143 4.91 -13.68 22.76
CA CYS A 143 6.22 -13.28 22.24
C CYS A 143 6.69 -14.16 21.07
N TYR A 144 7.16 -13.52 20.01
CA TYR A 144 7.75 -14.16 18.84
C TYR A 144 9.21 -13.81 18.70
N PRO A 145 10.10 -14.76 18.98
CA PRO A 145 11.51 -14.54 18.78
C PRO A 145 11.79 -14.46 17.28
N THR A 146 12.11 -13.26 16.80
CA THR A 146 12.62 -13.14 15.42
C THR A 146 14.11 -13.43 15.38
N VAL A 147 14.80 -13.50 16.52
CA VAL A 147 16.24 -13.71 16.67
C VAL A 147 17.04 -12.54 16.08
N LYS A 148 17.87 -11.93 16.92
CA LYS A 148 18.72 -10.80 16.54
C LYS A 148 19.55 -11.10 15.30
N ASN A 149 19.57 -10.16 14.36
CA ASN A 149 20.21 -10.21 13.04
C ASN A 149 19.69 -11.30 12.08
N SER A 150 18.57 -11.95 12.38
CA SER A 150 18.00 -12.93 11.46
C SER A 150 17.42 -12.27 10.21
N LEU A 151 17.21 -13.07 9.16
CA LEU A 151 16.45 -12.66 7.98
C LEU A 151 15.04 -12.12 8.35
N ARG A 152 14.37 -12.72 9.34
CA ARG A 152 13.03 -12.30 9.79
C ARG A 152 13.06 -10.91 10.42
N GLN A 153 14.03 -10.64 11.28
CA GLN A 153 14.18 -9.31 11.90
C GLN A 153 14.47 -8.24 10.84
N ARG A 154 15.38 -8.53 9.89
CA ARG A 154 15.73 -7.61 8.81
C ARG A 154 14.53 -7.27 7.94
N ILE A 155 13.74 -8.26 7.54
CA ILE A 155 12.49 -8.05 6.79
C ILE A 155 11.54 -7.11 7.56
N VAL A 156 11.27 -7.40 8.82
CA VAL A 156 10.35 -6.59 9.64
C VAL A 156 10.84 -5.14 9.76
N LYS A 157 12.13 -4.93 10.03
CA LYS A 157 12.73 -3.58 10.11
C LYS A 157 12.57 -2.80 8.82
N VAL A 158 12.86 -3.43 7.67
CA VAL A 158 12.70 -2.79 6.35
C VAL A 158 11.25 -2.40 6.11
N LEU A 159 10.30 -3.30 6.37
CA LEU A 159 8.88 -3.04 6.12
C LEU A 159 8.27 -1.99 7.06
N ILE A 160 8.70 -1.93 8.32
CA ILE A 160 8.32 -0.85 9.25
C ILE A 160 8.82 0.50 8.74
N SER A 161 10.07 0.54 8.25
CA SER A 161 10.73 1.77 7.80
C SER A 161 10.15 2.31 6.49
N ALA A 162 9.77 1.42 5.58
CA ALA A 162 9.26 1.77 4.25
C ALA A 162 7.88 2.44 4.27
N LYS A 163 7.07 2.24 5.31
CA LYS A 163 5.70 2.81 5.46
C LYS A 163 4.78 2.60 4.23
N GLY A 164 5.05 1.57 3.43
CA GLY A 164 4.41 1.31 2.15
C GLY A 164 4.78 -0.06 1.60
N TYR A 165 4.40 -0.32 0.35
CA TYR A 165 4.81 -1.55 -0.34
C TYR A 165 6.29 -1.47 -0.73
N VAL A 166 7.02 -2.54 -0.45
CA VAL A 166 8.39 -2.78 -0.89
C VAL A 166 8.35 -3.83 -1.99
N PRO A 167 8.82 -3.53 -3.21
CA PRO A 167 8.93 -4.50 -4.29
C PRO A 167 9.72 -5.74 -3.86
N PRO A 168 9.39 -6.95 -4.38
CA PRO A 168 10.08 -8.17 -3.97
C PRO A 168 11.59 -8.12 -4.19
N ASP A 169 12.04 -7.60 -5.34
CA ASP A 169 13.46 -7.57 -5.68
C ASP A 169 14.24 -6.58 -4.80
N ASP A 170 13.64 -5.41 -4.49
CA ASP A 170 14.21 -4.44 -3.53
C ASP A 170 14.31 -5.04 -2.13
N LEU A 171 13.27 -5.75 -1.68
CA LEU A 171 13.28 -6.40 -0.38
C LEU A 171 14.38 -7.47 -0.31
N ILE A 172 14.46 -8.33 -1.33
CA ILE A 172 15.47 -9.40 -1.45
C ILE A 172 16.88 -8.82 -1.38
N HIS A 173 17.14 -7.74 -2.13
CA HIS A 173 18.43 -7.07 -2.14
C HIS A 173 18.76 -6.46 -0.78
N THR A 174 17.81 -5.73 -0.19
CA THR A 174 18.02 -5.03 1.10
C THR A 174 18.29 -5.98 2.25
N VAL A 175 17.63 -7.15 2.27
CA VAL A 175 17.82 -8.14 3.34
C VAL A 175 18.91 -9.17 3.02
N ALA A 176 19.61 -9.02 1.89
CA ALA A 176 20.61 -9.96 1.39
C ALA A 176 20.12 -11.42 1.45
N GLY A 177 18.90 -11.64 0.92
CA GLY A 177 18.26 -12.95 0.88
C GLY A 177 18.13 -13.51 -0.54
N THR A 178 17.58 -14.70 -0.66
CA THR A 178 17.04 -15.23 -1.93
C THR A 178 15.52 -15.12 -1.94
N ARG A 179 14.90 -15.09 -3.13
CA ARG A 179 13.42 -15.04 -3.27
C ARG A 179 12.72 -16.11 -2.42
N LYS A 180 13.16 -17.37 -2.50
CA LYS A 180 12.63 -18.47 -1.70
C LYS A 180 12.80 -18.24 -0.19
N SER A 181 13.97 -17.77 0.25
CA SER A 181 14.22 -17.52 1.69
C SER A 181 13.35 -16.39 2.24
N VAL A 182 13.11 -15.33 1.46
CA VAL A 182 12.27 -14.19 1.83
C VAL A 182 10.81 -14.61 1.91
N GLU A 183 10.31 -15.32 0.90
CA GLU A 183 8.94 -15.86 0.91
C GLU A 183 8.71 -16.79 2.10
N PHE A 184 9.65 -17.70 2.36
CA PHE A 184 9.58 -18.61 3.50
C PHE A 184 9.58 -17.84 4.84
N ALA A 185 10.48 -16.86 4.99
CA ALA A 185 10.55 -16.04 6.19
C ALA A 185 9.26 -15.25 6.44
N ILE A 186 8.67 -14.66 5.39
CA ILE A 186 7.40 -13.92 5.47
C ILE A 186 6.24 -14.86 5.86
N ASN A 187 6.16 -16.04 5.23
CA ASN A 187 5.17 -17.05 5.59
C ASN A 187 5.34 -17.53 7.05
N ARG A 188 6.58 -17.64 7.52
CA ARG A 188 6.86 -17.99 8.91
C ARG A 188 6.46 -16.88 9.89
N ILE A 189 6.74 -15.62 9.57
CA ILE A 189 6.30 -14.47 10.38
C ILE A 189 4.77 -14.44 10.44
N ASN A 190 4.10 -14.56 9.30
CA ASN A 190 2.64 -14.55 9.24
C ASN A 190 2.02 -15.73 9.98
N SER A 191 2.54 -16.95 9.84
CA SER A 191 1.97 -18.12 10.55
C SER A 191 2.12 -18.01 12.06
N LEU A 192 3.25 -17.50 12.56
CA LEU A 192 3.47 -17.31 13.99
C LEU A 192 2.56 -16.21 14.56
N THR A 193 2.45 -15.09 13.86
CA THR A 193 1.65 -13.94 14.31
C THR A 193 0.14 -14.14 14.15
N LYS A 194 -0.30 -15.03 13.25
CA LYS A 194 -1.70 -15.30 12.94
C LYS A 194 -2.53 -15.71 14.16
N LEU A 195 -1.96 -16.55 15.04
CA LEU A 195 -2.64 -17.09 16.21
C LEU A 195 -3.02 -16.01 17.24
N HIS A 196 -2.36 -14.85 17.21
CA HIS A 196 -2.57 -13.81 18.22
C HIS A 196 -3.07 -12.49 17.60
N LEU A 197 -3.31 -12.49 16.29
CA LEU A 197 -3.84 -11.35 15.53
C LEU A 197 -5.22 -11.66 14.96
N ASP A 198 -5.99 -12.57 15.56
CA ASP A 198 -7.33 -12.98 15.08
C ASP A 198 -7.33 -13.31 13.58
N ASP A 199 -6.42 -14.17 13.16
CA ASP A 199 -6.20 -14.59 11.77
C ASP A 199 -5.72 -13.49 10.80
N ILE A 200 -5.44 -12.28 11.28
CA ILE A 200 -4.86 -11.21 10.48
C ILE A 200 -3.37 -11.46 10.24
N LYS A 201 -2.95 -11.40 8.97
CA LYS A 201 -1.52 -11.48 8.61
C LYS A 201 -0.81 -10.17 8.98
N LEU A 202 0.35 -10.28 9.64
CA LEU A 202 1.22 -9.13 9.94
C LEU A 202 1.72 -8.45 8.66
N ILE A 203 2.14 -9.26 7.68
CA ILE A 203 2.68 -8.79 6.41
C ILE A 203 1.67 -9.08 5.30
N ASP A 204 1.20 -8.02 4.65
CA ASP A 204 0.36 -8.05 3.46
C ASP A 204 1.25 -8.29 2.23
N ASN A 205 0.80 -9.17 1.33
CA ASN A 205 1.51 -9.50 0.09
C ASN A 205 0.58 -9.25 -1.10
N ARG A 206 1.03 -8.45 -2.06
CA ARG A 206 0.38 -8.31 -3.36
C ARG A 206 1.36 -8.60 -4.49
N ARG A 207 0.99 -9.54 -5.36
CA ARG A 207 1.79 -10.00 -6.50
C ARG A 207 2.37 -8.87 -7.36
N THR A 208 1.66 -7.75 -7.50
CA THR A 208 2.08 -6.59 -8.30
C THR A 208 2.85 -5.52 -7.54
N TYR A 209 2.71 -5.43 -6.21
CA TYR A 209 3.27 -4.33 -5.42
C TYR A 209 4.34 -4.78 -4.43
N GLY A 210 4.40 -6.07 -4.10
CA GLY A 210 5.32 -6.64 -3.13
C GLY A 210 4.72 -6.71 -1.72
N TYR A 211 5.51 -6.33 -0.72
CA TYR A 211 5.24 -6.61 0.69
C TYR A 211 5.10 -5.35 1.52
N ARG A 212 4.22 -5.35 2.53
CA ARG A 212 4.13 -4.25 3.53
C ARG A 212 3.62 -4.76 4.86
N ILE A 213 3.79 -3.97 5.92
CA ILE A 213 3.04 -4.17 7.16
C ILE A 213 1.56 -3.93 6.90
N ASN A 214 0.71 -4.83 7.40
CA ASN A 214 -0.72 -4.72 7.25
C ASN A 214 -1.22 -3.44 7.94
N PRO A 215 -1.93 -2.53 7.24
CA PRO A 215 -2.38 -1.26 7.81
C PRO A 215 -3.42 -1.42 8.93
N ALA A 216 -3.99 -2.62 9.13
CA ALA A 216 -4.82 -2.91 10.29
C ALA A 216 -4.02 -3.11 11.60
N ILE A 217 -2.69 -3.06 11.55
CA ILE A 217 -1.79 -3.30 12.69
C ILE A 217 -0.94 -2.07 12.93
N ILE A 218 -0.92 -1.59 14.17
CA ILE A 218 0.06 -0.60 14.62
C ILE A 218 1.29 -1.36 15.12
N ILE A 219 2.47 -1.02 14.58
CA ILE A 219 3.74 -1.45 15.18
C ILE A 219 4.29 -0.33 16.06
N LYS A 220 4.50 -0.62 17.34
CA LYS A 220 5.21 0.25 18.29
C LYS A 220 6.64 -0.26 18.46
N GLN A 221 7.62 0.62 18.32
CA GLN A 221 9.02 0.29 18.61
C GLN A 221 9.32 0.64 20.07
N GLU A 222 9.98 -0.28 20.78
CA GLU A 222 10.60 -0.04 22.09
C GLU A 222 12.08 0.26 21.96
#